data_AF-A0A6A4SD49-F1
#
_entry.id   AF-A0A6A4SD49-F1
#
_cell.length_a   1.000
_cell.length_b   1.000
_cell.length_c   1.000
_cell.angle_alpha   90.00
_cell.angle_beta   90.00
_cell.angle_gamma   90.00
#
_symmetry.space_group_name_H-M   'P 1'
#
loop_
_entity.id
_entity.type
_entity.pdbx_description
1 polymer ?
#
loop_
_entity_poly.entity_id
_entity_poly.type
_entity_poly.pdbx_seq_one_letter_code
_entity_poly.pdbx_strand_id
1 'polypeptide(L)'
;MGREAEPIYEYFVFNKGEDNPELNYQTIIGKFDEHFVPKGNLIHDCACLHERMQKPCETVEAFVRSLYEFGMTKDEQIQDRMVNGMQDNDVFQKLRLEPDLTLEKAFQLAWQSEQIKKQICHACRLFSEYSETQDAATNEQDKEQWRTSLAEQQETG
;
A
#
# COMPACT_ATOMS: atom_id res chain seq x y z
N MET A 1 15.92 36.29 -16.26
CA MET A 1 14.74 36.33 -15.35
C MET A 1 13.49 36.25 -16.20
N GLY A 2 12.44 35.54 -15.74
CA GLY A 2 11.16 35.48 -16.46
C GLY A 2 10.47 36.86 -16.46
N ARG A 3 9.56 37.11 -17.43
CA ARG A 3 8.84 38.39 -17.57
C ARG A 3 8.04 38.81 -16.32
N GLU A 4 7.69 37.86 -15.46
CA GLU A 4 6.92 38.10 -14.23
C GLU A 4 7.81 38.22 -12.99
N ALA A 5 9.13 38.05 -13.11
CA ALA A 5 10.04 38.06 -11.96
C ALA A 5 10.21 39.47 -11.36
N GLU A 6 10.24 40.51 -12.20
CA GLU A 6 10.38 41.91 -11.77
C GLU A 6 9.20 42.39 -10.90
N PRO A 7 7.92 42.20 -11.28
CA PRO A 7 6.79 42.62 -10.43
C PRO A 7 6.69 41.79 -9.14
N ILE A 8 7.10 40.53 -9.14
CA ILE A 8 7.14 39.69 -7.93
C ILE A 8 8.22 40.19 -6.96
N TYR A 9 9.38 40.59 -7.48
CA TYR A 9 10.47 41.15 -6.67
C TYR A 9 10.07 42.43 -5.95
N GLU A 10 9.32 43.32 -6.60
CA GLU A 10 8.84 44.59 -6.02
C GLU A 10 7.86 44.39 -4.86
N TYR A 11 7.18 43.24 -4.80
CA TYR A 11 6.29 42.89 -3.69
C TYR A 11 7.03 42.47 -2.41
N PHE A 12 8.30 42.08 -2.50
CA PHE A 12 9.05 41.60 -1.33
C PHE A 12 9.47 42.74 -0.40
N VAL A 13 9.11 42.62 0.88
CA VAL A 13 9.52 43.56 1.93
C VAL A 13 10.82 43.07 2.57
N PHE A 14 11.90 43.82 2.38
CA PHE A 14 13.20 43.56 3.00
C PHE A 14 13.36 44.43 4.26
N ASN A 15 13.73 43.81 5.39
CA ASN A 15 14.08 44.56 6.59
C ASN A 15 15.40 45.31 6.35
N LYS A 16 15.36 46.65 6.41
CA LYS A 16 16.48 47.58 6.15
C LYS A 16 17.70 47.47 7.10
N GLY A 17 17.79 46.42 7.93
CA GLY A 17 18.79 46.31 8.99
C GLY A 17 20.02 45.44 8.69
N GLU A 18 20.04 44.70 7.58
CA GLU A 18 21.12 43.76 7.24
C GLU A 18 21.81 44.15 5.94
N ASP A 19 22.63 45.20 5.99
CA ASP A 19 23.48 45.64 4.88
C ASP A 19 24.67 44.69 4.67
N ASN A 20 24.38 43.46 4.21
CA ASN A 20 25.40 42.57 3.68
C ASN A 20 24.95 42.04 2.29
N PRO A 21 25.62 42.41 1.19
CA PRO A 21 25.15 42.11 -0.17
C PRO A 21 25.04 40.60 -0.49
N GLU A 22 25.82 39.74 0.18
CA GLU A 22 25.71 38.28 0.05
C GLU A 22 24.48 37.69 0.77
N LEU A 23 24.08 38.26 1.92
CA LEU A 23 22.85 37.89 2.62
C LEU A 23 21.61 38.30 1.82
N ASN A 24 21.70 39.41 1.10
CA ASN A 24 20.63 39.89 0.22
C ASN A 24 20.34 38.91 -0.92
N TYR A 25 21.36 38.36 -1.60
CA TYR A 25 21.13 37.40 -2.68
C TYR A 25 20.48 36.09 -2.18
N GLN A 26 20.99 35.52 -1.08
CA GLN A 26 20.40 34.31 -0.49
C GLN A 26 18.98 34.55 0.03
N THR A 27 18.73 35.73 0.60
CA THR A 27 17.39 36.13 1.07
C THR A 27 16.42 36.30 -0.09
N ILE A 28 16.86 36.87 -1.21
CA ILE A 28 16.05 37.02 -2.42
C ILE A 28 15.70 35.64 -2.99
N ILE A 29 16.67 34.73 -3.10
CA ILE A 29 16.39 33.35 -3.52
C ILE A 29 15.40 32.68 -2.57
N GLY A 30 15.63 32.75 -1.27
CA GLY A 30 14.73 32.16 -0.27
C GLY A 30 13.31 32.73 -0.33
N LYS A 31 13.15 34.02 -0.64
CA LYS A 31 11.85 34.66 -0.83
C LYS A 31 11.16 34.25 -2.12
N PHE A 32 11.92 34.06 -3.20
CA PHE A 32 11.38 33.49 -4.43
C PHE A 32 10.98 32.03 -4.25
N ASP A 33 11.78 31.24 -3.55
CA ASP A 33 11.44 29.87 -3.19
C ASP A 33 10.18 29.84 -2.31
N GLU A 34 10.07 30.70 -1.28
CA GLU A 34 8.86 30.80 -0.46
C GLU A 34 7.61 31.23 -1.26
N HIS A 35 7.78 32.07 -2.28
CA HIS A 35 6.68 32.56 -3.12
C HIS A 35 6.23 31.53 -4.17
N PHE A 36 7.15 30.75 -4.73
CA PHE A 36 6.85 29.74 -5.74
C PHE A 36 6.57 28.36 -5.16
N VAL A 37 7.02 28.06 -3.95
CA VAL A 37 6.55 26.90 -3.19
C VAL A 37 5.13 27.25 -2.74
N PRO A 38 4.08 26.57 -3.25
CA PRO A 38 2.77 26.69 -2.65
C PRO A 38 2.95 26.33 -1.18
N LYS A 39 2.53 27.20 -0.25
CA LYS A 39 2.44 26.82 1.16
C LYS A 39 1.56 25.57 1.20
N GLY A 40 2.19 24.40 1.29
CA GLY A 40 1.51 23.13 1.41
C GLY A 40 0.56 23.27 2.58
N ASN A 41 -0.72 23.05 2.33
CA ASN A 41 -1.71 23.12 3.38
C ASN A 41 -1.46 21.91 4.28
N LEU A 42 -0.62 22.06 5.31
CA LEU A 42 -0.30 20.97 6.24
C LEU A 42 -1.56 20.32 6.82
N ILE A 43 -2.61 21.13 7.03
CA ILE A 43 -3.93 20.67 7.47
C ILE A 43 -4.59 19.77 6.43
N HIS A 44 -4.51 20.15 5.15
CA HIS A 44 -5.04 19.36 4.04
C HIS A 44 -4.28 18.04 3.93
N ASP A 45 -2.95 18.08 3.96
CA ASP A 45 -2.11 16.89 3.80
C ASP A 45 -2.30 15.93 4.98
N CYS A 46 -2.39 16.47 6.21
CA CYS A 46 -2.79 15.69 7.39
C CYS A 46 -4.21 15.11 7.23
N ALA A 47 -5.19 15.89 6.75
CA ALA A 47 -6.55 15.39 6.57
C ALA A 47 -6.59 14.24 5.54
N CYS A 48 -5.92 14.41 4.40
CA CYS A 48 -5.77 13.37 3.39
C CYS A 48 -5.09 12.11 3.96
N LEU A 49 -4.06 12.28 4.78
CA LEU A 49 -3.42 11.16 5.46
C LEU A 49 -4.40 10.43 6.38
N HIS A 50 -5.14 11.14 7.23
CA HIS A 50 -6.09 10.54 8.18
C HIS A 50 -7.26 9.84 7.47
N GLU A 51 -7.67 10.33 6.30
CA GLU A 51 -8.71 9.71 5.47
C GLU A 51 -8.21 8.50 4.65
N ARG A 52 -6.88 8.36 4.49
CA ARG A 52 -6.29 7.36 3.59
C ARG A 52 -6.49 5.92 4.12
N MET A 53 -7.36 5.16 3.46
CA MET A 53 -7.58 3.71 3.71
C MET A 53 -6.94 2.86 2.61
N GLN A 54 -6.43 1.67 2.92
CA GLN A 54 -5.94 0.71 1.92
C GLN A 54 -7.07 0.37 0.93
N LYS A 55 -6.80 0.50 -0.38
CA LYS A 55 -7.77 0.20 -1.43
C LYS A 55 -7.92 -1.31 -1.62
N PRO A 56 -9.09 -1.79 -2.08
CA PRO A 56 -9.23 -3.18 -2.49
C PRO A 56 -8.20 -3.51 -3.57
N CYS A 57 -7.49 -4.63 -3.37
CA CYS A 57 -6.41 -5.11 -4.25
C CYS A 57 -5.10 -4.28 -4.22
N GLU A 58 -4.98 -3.30 -3.33
CA GLU A 58 -3.73 -2.58 -3.12
C GLU A 58 -2.78 -3.37 -2.21
N THR A 59 -1.51 -3.50 -2.60
CA THR A 59 -0.50 -4.16 -1.77
C THR A 59 -0.14 -3.31 -0.56
N VAL A 60 0.29 -3.95 0.53
CA VAL A 60 0.74 -3.25 1.74
C VAL A 60 1.88 -2.28 1.42
N GLU A 61 2.80 -2.65 0.53
CA GLU A 61 3.91 -1.79 0.10
C GLU A 61 3.42 -0.52 -0.62
N ALA A 62 2.46 -0.65 -1.54
CA ALA A 62 1.90 0.49 -2.26
C ALA A 62 1.13 1.42 -1.31
N PHE A 63 0.39 0.84 -0.37
CA PHE A 63 -0.31 1.60 0.67
C PHE A 63 0.68 2.41 1.51
N VAL A 64 1.73 1.79 2.04
CA VAL A 64 2.75 2.46 2.86
C VAL A 64 3.49 3.53 2.06
N ARG A 65 3.85 3.25 0.80
CA ARG A 65 4.46 4.24 -0.08
C ARG A 65 3.60 5.50 -0.21
N SER A 66 2.29 5.32 -0.40
CA SER A 66 1.37 6.46 -0.49
C SER A 66 1.27 7.26 0.82
N LEU A 67 1.44 6.64 1.99
CA LEU A 67 1.47 7.37 3.26
C LEU A 67 2.68 8.30 3.37
N TYR A 68 3.83 7.89 2.84
CA TYR A 68 5.04 8.72 2.79
C TYR A 68 4.95 9.88 1.79
N GLU A 69 4.14 9.74 0.75
CA GLU A 69 3.95 10.80 -0.26
C GLU A 69 3.22 12.03 0.29
N PHE A 70 2.44 11.90 1.36
CA PHE A 70 1.70 13.03 1.96
C PHE A 70 2.56 13.99 2.80
N GLY A 71 3.85 13.73 2.97
CA GLY A 71 4.84 14.71 3.46
C GLY A 71 4.69 15.16 4.93
N MET A 72 5.83 15.54 5.54
CA MET A 72 5.97 16.19 6.87
C MET A 72 5.30 15.54 8.08
N THR A 73 4.83 14.30 7.94
CA THR A 73 4.10 13.62 9.00
C THR A 73 5.10 12.84 9.88
N LYS A 74 4.93 12.90 11.20
CA LYS A 74 5.75 12.12 12.13
C LYS A 74 5.55 10.61 11.90
N ASP A 75 6.61 9.83 12.12
CA ASP A 75 6.54 8.36 12.05
C ASP A 75 5.44 7.77 12.93
N GLU A 76 5.14 8.39 14.08
CA GLU A 76 4.04 8.02 14.98
C GLU A 76 2.66 8.10 14.32
N GLN A 77 2.43 9.13 13.51
CA GLN A 77 1.16 9.32 12.79
C GLN A 77 1.06 8.38 11.60
N ILE A 78 2.17 8.14 10.89
CA ILE A 78 2.23 7.14 9.82
C ILE A 78 1.98 5.75 10.40
N GLN A 79 2.54 5.46 11.57
CA GLN A 79 2.32 4.20 12.29
C GLN A 79 0.86 4.03 12.71
N ASP A 80 0.25 5.02 13.37
CA ASP A 80 -1.16 4.95 13.75
C ASP A 80 -2.05 4.77 12.51
N ARG A 81 -1.75 5.52 11.45
CA ARG A 81 -2.48 5.42 10.20
C ARG A 81 -2.29 4.08 9.51
N MET A 82 -1.11 3.52 9.59
CA MET A 82 -0.82 2.19 9.08
C MET A 82 -1.69 1.15 9.79
N VAL A 83 -1.79 1.19 11.12
CA VAL A 83 -2.61 0.25 11.88
C VAL A 83 -4.10 0.45 11.58
N ASN A 84 -4.59 1.69 11.57
CA ASN A 84 -6.01 1.99 11.39
C ASN A 84 -6.51 1.92 9.94
N GLY A 85 -5.59 2.00 8.97
CA GLY A 85 -5.90 2.04 7.54
C GLY A 85 -5.82 0.70 6.81
N MET A 86 -5.42 -0.39 7.49
CA MET A 86 -5.39 -1.74 6.90
C MET A 86 -6.79 -2.20 6.50
N GLN A 87 -6.90 -2.83 5.34
CA GLN A 87 -8.15 -3.45 4.90
C GLN A 87 -8.44 -4.77 5.65
N ASP A 88 -7.38 -5.45 6.09
CA ASP A 88 -7.46 -6.79 6.66
C ASP A 88 -7.65 -6.76 8.19
N ASN A 89 -8.83 -7.20 8.65
CA ASN A 89 -9.18 -7.23 10.06
C ASN A 89 -8.27 -8.14 10.90
N ASP A 90 -7.75 -9.23 10.33
CA ASP A 90 -6.88 -10.15 11.07
C ASP A 90 -5.54 -9.48 11.39
N VAL A 91 -5.02 -8.73 10.41
CA VAL A 91 -3.77 -7.99 10.53
C VAL A 91 -3.95 -6.82 11.48
N PHE A 92 -5.06 -6.09 11.34
CA PHE A 92 -5.46 -5.01 12.22
C PHE A 92 -5.55 -5.43 13.70
N GLN A 93 -6.07 -6.64 13.97
CA GLN A 93 -6.11 -7.19 15.34
C GLN A 93 -4.71 -7.55 15.83
N LYS A 94 -3.91 -8.26 15.02
CA LYS A 94 -2.54 -8.65 15.38
C LYS A 94 -1.65 -7.45 15.68
N LEU A 95 -1.70 -6.41 14.85
CA LEU A 95 -0.93 -5.19 15.05
C LEU A 95 -1.27 -4.47 16.35
N ARG A 96 -2.54 -4.49 16.76
CA ARG A 96 -3.02 -3.81 17.98
C ARG A 96 -2.74 -4.59 19.26
N LEU A 97 -2.43 -5.87 19.15
CA LEU A 97 -2.04 -6.72 20.28
C LEU A 97 -0.56 -6.52 20.67
N GLU A 98 0.26 -5.98 19.77
CA GLU A 98 1.68 -5.72 20.01
C GLU A 98 1.86 -4.39 20.78
N PRO A 99 2.37 -4.41 22.03
CA PRO A 99 2.51 -3.20 22.84
C PRO A 99 3.67 -2.29 22.38
N ASP A 100 4.76 -2.88 21.87
CA ASP A 100 5.94 -2.16 21.38
C ASP A 100 5.99 -2.16 19.85
N LEU A 101 4.88 -1.74 19.25
CA LEU A 101 4.77 -1.63 17.80
C LEU A 101 5.66 -0.47 17.34
N THR A 102 6.47 -0.73 16.31
CA THR A 102 7.20 0.29 15.56
C THR A 102 6.71 0.25 14.12
N LEU A 103 6.91 1.33 13.36
CA LEU A 103 6.52 1.39 11.96
C LEU A 103 7.09 0.24 11.12
N GLU A 104 8.37 -0.08 11.34
CA GLU A 104 9.03 -1.20 10.65
C GLU A 104 8.41 -2.57 11.02
N LYS A 105 8.14 -2.82 12.31
CA LYS A 105 7.47 -4.06 12.74
C LYS A 105 6.05 -4.15 12.17
N ALA A 106 5.32 -3.04 12.16
CA ALA A 106 3.98 -2.99 11.58
C ALA A 106 4.01 -3.36 10.09
N PHE A 107 5.00 -2.83 9.36
CA PHE A 107 5.24 -3.18 7.97
C PHE A 107 5.58 -4.65 7.78
N GLN A 108 6.52 -5.19 8.54
CA GLN A 108 6.91 -6.59 8.43
C GLN A 108 5.75 -7.53 8.71
N LEU A 109 4.97 -7.27 9.76
CA LEU A 109 3.81 -8.09 10.12
C LEU A 109 2.72 -8.05 9.03
N ALA A 110 2.39 -6.85 8.55
CA ALA A 110 1.41 -6.68 7.48
C ALA A 110 1.88 -7.37 6.18
N TRP A 111 3.13 -7.17 5.79
CA TRP A 111 3.71 -7.80 4.61
C TRP A 111 3.74 -9.33 4.73
N GLN A 112 4.20 -9.88 5.86
CA GLN A 112 4.21 -11.33 6.10
C GLN A 112 2.82 -11.93 6.04
N SER A 113 1.83 -11.27 6.62
CA SER A 113 0.45 -11.72 6.57
C SER A 113 -0.11 -11.76 5.14
N GLU A 114 0.23 -10.77 4.31
CA GLU A 114 -0.14 -10.74 2.90
C GLU A 114 0.50 -11.92 2.14
N GLN A 115 1.78 -12.19 2.38
CA GLN A 115 2.49 -13.32 1.76
C GLN A 115 1.90 -14.67 2.19
N ILE A 116 1.59 -14.85 3.47
CA ILE A 116 0.97 -16.06 3.99
C ILE A 116 -0.40 -16.26 3.34
N LYS A 117 -1.23 -15.21 3.26
CA LYS A 117 -2.55 -15.30 2.60
C LYS A 117 -2.44 -15.64 1.12
N LYS A 118 -1.45 -15.09 0.41
CA LYS A 118 -1.15 -15.46 -0.98
C LYS A 118 -0.76 -16.93 -1.11
N GLN A 119 0.12 -17.42 -0.24
CA GLN A 119 0.54 -18.82 -0.26
C GLN A 119 -0.58 -19.79 0.10
N ILE A 120 -1.39 -19.48 1.14
CA ILE A 120 -2.55 -20.29 1.53
C ILE A 120 -3.58 -20.34 0.40
N CYS A 121 -3.88 -19.18 -0.23
CA CYS A 121 -4.80 -19.13 -1.36
C CYS A 121 -4.33 -20.01 -2.52
N HIS A 122 -3.04 -19.92 -2.88
CA HIS A 122 -2.44 -20.77 -3.91
C HIS A 122 -2.48 -22.26 -3.53
N ALA A 123 -2.12 -22.61 -2.29
CA ALA A 123 -2.14 -23.99 -1.81
C ALA A 123 -3.56 -24.59 -1.81
N CYS A 124 -4.57 -23.85 -1.33
CA CYS A 124 -5.96 -24.28 -1.35
C CYS A 124 -6.47 -24.50 -2.78
N ARG A 125 -6.08 -23.65 -3.73
CA ARG A 125 -6.43 -23.81 -5.14
C ARG A 125 -5.85 -25.09 -5.72
N LEU A 126 -4.55 -25.32 -5.52
CA LEU A 126 -3.89 -26.54 -5.97
C LEU A 126 -4.51 -27.79 -5.34
N PHE A 127 -4.93 -27.71 -4.08
CA PHE A 127 -5.61 -28.80 -3.40
C PHE A 127 -6.98 -29.11 -4.01
N SER A 128 -7.77 -28.09 -4.37
CA SER A 128 -9.05 -28.26 -5.10
C SER A 128 -8.83 -28.91 -6.46
N GLU A 129 -7.90 -28.39 -7.25
CA GLU A 129 -7.57 -28.90 -8.58
C GLU A 129 -7.09 -30.36 -8.52
N TYR A 130 -6.30 -30.72 -7.50
CA TYR A 130 -5.87 -32.10 -7.27
C TYR A 130 -7.03 -33.03 -6.88
N SER A 131 -7.92 -32.61 -5.97
CA SER A 131 -9.10 -33.40 -5.59
C SER A 131 -10.01 -33.65 -6.80
N GLU A 132 -10.30 -32.61 -7.59
CA GLU A 132 -11.15 -32.70 -8.78
C GLU A 132 -10.58 -33.69 -9.82
N THR A 133 -9.25 -33.71 -9.99
CA THR A 133 -8.60 -34.66 -10.91
C THR A 133 -8.60 -36.10 -10.37
N GLN A 134 -8.51 -36.32 -9.05
CA GLN A 134 -8.66 -37.65 -8.45
C GLN A 134 -10.08 -38.17 -8.59
N ASP A 135 -11.08 -37.34 -8.27
CA ASP A 135 -12.50 -37.69 -8.38
C ASP A 135 -12.89 -38.01 -9.83
N ALA A 136 -12.36 -37.25 -10.80
CA ALA A 136 -12.53 -37.52 -12.22
C ALA A 136 -11.89 -38.86 -12.64
N ALA A 137 -10.66 -39.14 -12.19
CA ALA A 137 -9.96 -40.38 -12.50
C ALA A 137 -10.67 -41.62 -11.93
N THR A 138 -11.16 -41.56 -10.69
CA THR A 138 -11.93 -42.67 -10.09
C THR A 138 -13.26 -42.91 -10.79
N ASN A 139 -13.96 -41.83 -11.19
CA ASN A 139 -15.21 -41.92 -11.93
C ASN A 139 -15.01 -42.53 -13.33
N GLU A 140 -13.89 -42.22 -13.99
CA GLU A 140 -13.53 -42.82 -15.28
C GLU A 140 -13.24 -44.33 -15.15
N GLN A 141 -12.49 -44.74 -14.12
CA GLN A 141 -12.23 -46.15 -13.83
C GLN A 141 -13.51 -46.93 -13.52
N ASP A 142 -14.40 -46.38 -12.71
CA ASP A 142 -15.69 -47.01 -12.39
C ASP A 142 -16.56 -47.19 -13.65
N LYS A 143 -16.56 -46.20 -14.56
CA LYS A 143 -17.24 -46.31 -15.86
C LYS A 143 -16.63 -47.38 -16.75
N GLU A 144 -15.31 -47.49 -16.79
CA GLU A 144 -14.62 -48.51 -17.57
C GLU A 144 -14.89 -49.91 -17.03
N GLN A 145 -14.85 -50.11 -15.71
CA GLN A 145 -15.19 -51.38 -15.05
C GLN A 145 -16.64 -51.80 -15.30
N TRP A 146 -17.56 -50.85 -15.29
CA TRP A 146 -18.95 -51.08 -15.68
C TRP A 146 -19.06 -51.53 -17.15
N ARG A 147 -18.34 -50.87 -18.07
CA ARG A 147 -18.38 -51.18 -19.51
C ARG A 147 -17.81 -52.56 -19.83
N THR A 148 -16.71 -52.95 -19.19
CA THR A 148 -16.10 -54.28 -19.36
C THR A 148 -17.00 -55.37 -18.78
N SER A 149 -17.56 -55.16 -17.58
CA SER A 149 -18.52 -56.09 -16.97
C SER A 149 -19.78 -56.28 -17.83
N LEU A 150 -20.24 -55.24 -18.52
CA LEU A 150 -21.38 -55.33 -19.44
C LEU A 150 -21.07 -56.15 -20.69
N ALA A 151 -19.86 -56.01 -21.23
CA ALA A 151 -19.42 -56.72 -22.44
C ALA A 151 -19.25 -58.23 -22.17
N GLU A 152 -18.67 -58.60 -21.03
CA GLU A 152 -18.52 -60.00 -20.62
C GLU A 152 -19.87 -60.71 -20.48
N GLN A 153 -20.91 -60.03 -19.99
CA GLN A 153 -22.26 -60.59 -19.87
C GLN A 153 -22.93 -60.86 -21.23
N GLN A 154 -22.58 -60.12 -22.28
CA GLN A 154 -23.14 -60.30 -23.62
C GLN A 154 -22.48 -61.42 -24.43
N GLU A 155 -21.23 -61.80 -24.11
CA GLU A 155 -20.51 -62.88 -24.81
C GLU A 155 -20.83 -64.29 -24.28
N THR A 156 -21.37 -64.39 -23.05
CA THR A 156 -21.68 -65.68 -22.41
C THR A 156 -23.10 -66.21 -22.63
N GLY A 157 -23.92 -65.54 -23.45
CA GLY A 157 -25.32 -65.94 -23.76
C GLY A 157 -25.52 -66.26 -25.23
#